data_AF-A0A6N2NGU3-F1
#
_entry.id   AF-A0A6N2NGU3-F1
#
_cell.length_a   1.000
_cell.length_b   1.000
_cell.length_c   1.000
_cell.angle_alpha   90.00
_cell.angle_beta   90.00
_cell.angle_gamma   90.00
#
_symmetry.space_group_name_H-M   'P 1'
#
loop_
_entity.id
_entity.type
_entity.pdbx_description
1 polymer ?
#
loop_
_entity_poly.entity_id
_entity_poly.type
_entity_poly.pdbx_seq_one_letter_code
_entity_poly.pdbx_strand_id
1 'polypeptide(L)'
;MFCSDLIYDFLIMLSKHLREIDVSTILTVLNCCGMKIRSDDPTAMKNFIQSVHNRVNELKAASVEGQANINGKRMEFMLETIFDIKNNKKRPKEETAPHGRIKKWLQKLRVEEILIRGLKWSKLLDPDNKGQWWLSGGMAAKTDNVQEVANTIDKDVLEAQKMLQLASSQRMNTDARKAIFCIIMSGEDYIDAFEKLLRLDLVGKQDREIMRVVVECCLQEKIFNKYYTTLASKLCEHDKNHKFTLQSWSQCSY
;
A
#
# COMPACT_ATOMS: atom_id res chain seq x y z
N MET A 1 -5.81 4.65 -5.83
CA MET A 1 -4.84 5.33 -4.96
C MET A 1 -5.52 5.84 -3.71
N PHE A 2 -6.54 6.70 -3.80
CA PHE A 2 -7.38 7.07 -2.63
C PHE A 2 -8.63 6.20 -2.53
N CYS A 3 -9.08 5.92 -1.30
CA CYS A 3 -10.35 5.25 -1.03
C CYS A 3 -11.52 6.17 -1.40
N SER A 4 -12.64 5.59 -1.86
CA SER A 4 -13.89 6.31 -2.14
C SER A 4 -14.37 7.10 -0.93
N ASP A 5 -14.19 6.58 0.29
CA ASP A 5 -14.59 7.24 1.54
C ASP A 5 -14.04 8.66 1.69
N LEU A 6 -12.75 8.85 1.42
CA LEU A 6 -12.10 10.16 1.54
C LEU A 6 -12.70 11.16 0.54
N ILE A 7 -12.98 10.68 -0.67
CA ILE A 7 -13.54 11.50 -1.73
C ILE A 7 -14.97 11.89 -1.36
N TYR A 8 -15.78 10.96 -0.83
CA TYR A 8 -17.13 11.29 -0.35
C TYR A 8 -17.11 12.24 0.84
N ASP A 9 -16.22 12.07 1.81
CA ASP A 9 -16.07 13.00 2.94
C ASP A 9 -15.77 14.42 2.46
N PHE A 10 -14.86 14.56 1.49
CA PHE A 10 -14.52 15.84 0.87
C PHE A 10 -15.71 16.44 0.12
N LEU A 11 -16.41 15.64 -0.70
CA LEU A 11 -17.59 16.08 -1.45
C LEU A 11 -18.74 16.50 -0.51
N ILE A 12 -18.94 15.79 0.60
CA ILE A 12 -19.93 16.13 1.63
C ILE A 12 -19.54 17.42 2.37
N MET A 13 -18.24 17.67 2.57
CA MET A 13 -17.78 18.94 3.14
C MET A 13 -18.13 20.11 2.20
N LEU A 14 -17.84 19.97 0.90
CA LEU A 14 -18.17 20.99 -0.11
C LEU A 14 -19.69 21.19 -0.25
N SER A 15 -20.48 20.12 -0.13
CA SER A 15 -21.95 20.19 -0.23
C SER A 15 -22.61 20.93 0.93
N LYS A 16 -21.91 21.20 2.04
CA LYS A 16 -22.45 22.05 3.13
C LYS A 16 -22.39 23.53 2.80
N HIS A 17 -21.35 23.98 2.10
CA HIS A 17 -21.12 25.38 1.81
C HIS A 17 -21.74 25.82 0.47
N LEU A 18 -21.64 24.97 -0.58
CA LEU A 18 -22.20 25.20 -1.92
C LEU A 18 -21.95 26.61 -2.48
N ARG A 19 -20.79 27.21 -2.21
CA ARG A 19 -20.34 28.42 -2.90
C ARG A 19 -19.96 28.08 -4.34
N GLU A 20 -19.78 29.10 -5.18
CA GLU A 20 -19.41 28.92 -6.59
C GLU A 20 -18.15 28.04 -6.77
N ILE A 21 -17.15 28.24 -5.91
CA ILE A 21 -15.92 27.44 -5.90
C ILE A 21 -16.16 26.00 -5.46
N ASP A 22 -17.07 25.78 -4.51
CA ASP A 22 -17.40 24.45 -4.00
C ASP A 22 -18.12 23.65 -5.11
N VAL A 23 -19.08 24.27 -5.81
CA VAL A 23 -19.79 23.69 -6.96
C VAL A 23 -18.82 23.34 -8.09
N SER A 24 -17.92 24.27 -8.44
CA SER A 24 -16.91 24.03 -9.48
C SER A 24 -15.96 22.88 -9.12
N THR A 25 -15.59 22.78 -7.84
CA THR A 25 -14.70 21.73 -7.33
C THR A 25 -15.41 20.38 -7.34
N ILE A 26 -16.66 20.30 -6.85
CA ILE A 26 -17.49 19.09 -6.92
C ILE A 26 -17.60 18.59 -8.35
N LEU A 27 -17.95 19.48 -9.29
CA LEU A 27 -18.09 19.13 -10.70
C LEU A 27 -16.79 18.57 -11.30
N THR A 28 -15.65 19.18 -10.95
CA THR A 28 -14.33 18.72 -11.41
C THR A 28 -14.04 17.31 -10.89
N VAL A 29 -14.24 17.07 -9.59
CA VAL A 29 -14.03 15.75 -8.97
C VAL A 29 -14.95 14.70 -9.59
N LEU A 30 -16.24 15.02 -9.78
CA LEU A 30 -17.22 14.12 -10.37
C LEU A 30 -16.88 13.78 -11.83
N ASN A 31 -16.39 14.74 -12.62
CA ASN A 31 -15.95 14.47 -13.99
C ASN A 31 -14.68 13.60 -14.04
N CYS A 32 -13.77 13.72 -13.07
CA CYS A 32 -12.54 12.92 -13.01
C CYS A 32 -12.79 11.49 -12.53
N CYS A 33 -13.54 11.30 -11.44
CA CYS A 33 -13.66 9.99 -10.78
C CYS A 33 -15.08 9.62 -10.33
N GLY A 34 -16.11 10.38 -10.70
CA GLY A 34 -17.50 10.18 -10.25
C GLY A 34 -18.06 8.79 -10.55
N MET A 35 -17.77 8.24 -11.74
CA MET A 35 -18.19 6.89 -12.12
C MET A 35 -17.48 5.81 -11.29
N LYS A 36 -16.19 6.03 -11.00
CA LYS A 36 -15.39 5.09 -10.21
C LYS A 36 -15.88 5.03 -8.77
N ILE A 37 -16.00 6.18 -8.10
CA ILE A 37 -16.46 6.22 -6.70
C ILE A 37 -17.90 5.73 -6.54
N ARG A 38 -18.75 5.89 -7.57
CA ARG A 38 -20.09 5.29 -7.59
C ARG A 38 -20.02 3.77 -7.65
N SER A 39 -19.17 3.22 -8.52
CA SER A 39 -18.99 1.77 -8.64
C SER A 39 -18.43 1.18 -7.35
N ASP A 40 -17.51 1.90 -6.70
CA ASP A 40 -16.87 1.49 -5.45
C ASP A 40 -17.84 1.51 -4.26
N ASP A 41 -18.67 2.56 -4.13
CA ASP A 41 -19.71 2.65 -3.09
C ASP A 41 -20.99 3.37 -3.60
N PRO A 42 -22.00 2.61 -4.07
CA PRO A 42 -23.28 3.16 -4.52
C PRO A 42 -24.11 3.80 -3.38
N THR A 43 -23.91 3.36 -2.15
CA THR A 43 -24.67 3.84 -0.98
C THR A 43 -24.17 5.21 -0.56
N ALA A 44 -22.84 5.39 -0.48
CA ALA A 44 -22.25 6.70 -0.23
C ALA A 44 -22.59 7.71 -1.34
N MET A 45 -22.66 7.27 -2.61
CA MET A 45 -23.18 8.12 -3.70
C MET A 45 -24.60 8.60 -3.40
N LYS A 46 -25.52 7.70 -3.04
CA LYS A 46 -26.90 8.07 -2.71
C LYS A 46 -26.97 9.07 -1.54
N ASN A 47 -26.16 8.85 -0.50
CA ASN A 47 -26.12 9.74 0.66
C ASN A 47 -25.58 11.13 0.30
N PHE A 48 -24.53 11.20 -0.52
CA PHE A 48 -24.01 12.45 -1.05
C PHE A 48 -25.08 13.20 -1.87
N ILE A 49 -25.79 12.52 -2.77
CA ILE A 49 -26.87 13.12 -3.56
C ILE A 49 -27.96 13.70 -2.65
N GLN A 50 -28.35 12.95 -1.62
CA GLN A 50 -29.35 13.42 -0.66
C GLN A 50 -28.86 14.66 0.09
N SER A 51 -27.59 14.70 0.51
CA SER A 51 -26.99 15.85 1.17
C SER A 51 -27.02 17.10 0.28
N VAL A 52 -26.65 16.97 -0.99
CA VAL A 52 -26.69 18.06 -1.96
C VAL A 52 -28.14 18.55 -2.17
N HIS A 53 -29.10 17.65 -2.36
CA HIS A 53 -30.50 18.01 -2.56
C HIS A 53 -31.10 18.73 -1.35
N ASN A 54 -30.85 18.22 -0.15
CA ASN A 54 -31.33 18.86 1.09
C ASN A 54 -30.78 20.28 1.19
N ARG A 55 -29.47 20.45 0.97
CA ARG A 55 -28.84 21.78 1.06
C ARG A 55 -29.34 22.74 -0.02
N VAL A 56 -29.51 22.28 -1.25
CA VAL A 56 -30.07 23.10 -2.34
C VAL A 56 -31.49 23.56 -2.00
N ASN A 57 -32.31 22.69 -1.41
CA ASN A 57 -33.66 23.04 -0.99
C ASN A 57 -33.67 24.05 0.16
N GLU A 58 -32.79 23.91 1.15
CA GLU A 58 -32.61 24.90 2.22
C GLU A 58 -32.20 26.26 1.66
N LEU A 59 -31.25 26.30 0.72
CA LEU A 59 -30.81 27.54 0.09
C LEU A 59 -31.92 28.19 -0.73
N LYS A 60 -32.73 27.40 -1.43
CA LYS A 60 -33.92 27.89 -2.15
C LYS A 60 -34.96 28.47 -1.20
N ALA A 61 -35.22 27.81 -0.07
CA ALA A 61 -36.16 28.28 0.95
C ALA A 61 -35.68 29.57 1.65
N ALA A 62 -34.37 29.76 1.79
CA ALA A 62 -33.77 30.97 2.35
C ALA A 62 -33.65 32.13 1.36
N SER A 63 -33.78 31.87 0.05
CA SER A 63 -33.66 32.88 -1.00
C SER A 63 -35.04 33.48 -1.28
N VAL A 64 -35.25 34.74 -0.90
CA VAL A 64 -36.44 35.53 -1.30
C VAL A 64 -36.44 35.68 -2.83
N GLU A 65 -37.62 35.54 -3.44
CA GLU A 65 -37.84 35.59 -4.90
C GLU A 65 -37.14 36.80 -5.56
N GLY A 66 -36.21 36.54 -6.49
CA GLY A 66 -35.74 37.58 -7.42
C GLY A 66 -34.28 37.55 -7.87
N GLN A 67 -33.36 36.88 -7.17
CA GLN A 67 -31.97 36.78 -7.63
C GLN A 67 -31.76 35.53 -8.50
N ALA A 68 -31.86 35.71 -9.82
CA ALA A 68 -31.38 34.76 -10.81
C ALA A 68 -29.85 34.62 -10.68
N ASN A 69 -29.43 33.78 -9.74
CA ASN A 69 -28.05 33.64 -9.31
C ASN A 69 -27.26 32.87 -10.37
N ILE A 70 -26.08 33.36 -10.76
CA ILE A 70 -25.15 32.69 -11.69
C ILE A 70 -24.82 31.27 -11.20
N ASN A 71 -24.89 31.05 -9.89
CA ASN A 71 -24.82 29.75 -9.24
C ASN A 71 -25.87 28.75 -9.76
N GLY A 72 -27.04 29.20 -10.20
CA GLY A 72 -28.15 28.36 -10.67
C GLY A 72 -27.75 27.46 -11.84
N LYS A 73 -27.14 27.99 -12.89
CA LYS A 73 -26.78 27.21 -14.09
C LYS A 73 -25.67 26.19 -13.82
N ARG A 74 -24.62 26.57 -13.07
CA ARG A 74 -23.54 25.62 -12.69
C ARG A 74 -24.02 24.58 -11.68
N MET A 75 -24.88 24.98 -10.75
CA MET A 75 -25.54 24.06 -9.81
C MET A 75 -26.43 23.07 -10.55
N GLU A 76 -27.24 23.55 -11.49
CA GLU A 76 -28.09 22.71 -12.34
C GLU A 76 -27.26 21.71 -13.15
N PHE A 77 -26.18 22.17 -13.77
CA PHE A 77 -25.24 21.28 -14.47
C PHE A 77 -24.54 20.27 -13.55
N MET A 78 -24.22 20.66 -12.31
CA MET A 78 -23.68 19.77 -11.30
C MET A 78 -24.72 18.70 -10.92
N LEU A 79 -25.98 19.08 -10.69
CA LEU A 79 -27.08 18.16 -10.41
C LEU A 79 -27.36 17.21 -11.58
N GLU A 80 -27.30 17.71 -12.81
CA GLU A 80 -27.40 16.90 -14.03
C GLU A 80 -26.24 15.89 -14.11
N THR A 81 -25.01 16.33 -13.87
CA THR A 81 -23.84 15.44 -13.84
C THR A 81 -23.98 14.36 -12.76
N ILE A 82 -24.47 14.72 -11.58
CA ILE A 82 -24.79 13.77 -10.50
C ILE A 82 -25.84 12.75 -10.97
N PHE A 83 -26.89 13.21 -11.64
CA PHE A 83 -27.96 12.35 -12.16
C PHE A 83 -27.45 11.40 -13.25
N ASP A 84 -26.60 11.88 -14.14
CA ASP A 84 -25.96 11.06 -15.17
C ASP A 84 -25.07 9.97 -14.56
N ILE A 85 -24.30 10.32 -13.53
CA ILE A 85 -23.48 9.36 -12.79
C ILE A 85 -24.40 8.34 -12.11
N LYS A 86 -25.46 8.80 -11.42
CA LYS A 86 -26.45 7.94 -10.77
C LYS A 86 -27.10 6.95 -11.75
N ASN A 87 -27.32 7.34 -13.00
CA ASN A 87 -27.95 6.50 -14.02
C ASN A 87 -26.95 5.81 -14.95
N ASN A 88 -25.65 5.86 -14.64
CA ASN A 88 -24.60 5.22 -15.43
C ASN A 88 -24.56 5.70 -16.90
N LYS A 89 -25.01 6.95 -17.16
CA LYS A 89 -25.10 7.52 -18.52
C LYS A 89 -23.75 7.98 -19.07
N LYS A 90 -22.82 8.35 -18.20
CA LYS A 90 -21.44 8.68 -18.59
C LYS A 90 -20.61 7.40 -18.62
N ARG A 91 -20.16 6.98 -19.80
CA ARG A 91 -19.13 5.93 -19.90
C ARG A 91 -17.86 6.44 -19.20
N PRO A 92 -17.15 5.61 -18.41
CA PRO A 92 -15.86 6.01 -17.87
C PRO A 92 -14.97 6.34 -19.06
N LYS A 93 -14.68 7.62 -19.24
CA LYS A 93 -13.58 8.05 -20.11
C LYS A 93 -12.35 7.60 -19.34
N GLU A 94 -11.84 6.42 -19.67
CA GLU A 94 -10.62 5.89 -19.09
C GLU A 94 -9.46 6.73 -19.64
N GLU A 95 -9.35 7.97 -19.14
CA GLU A 95 -8.18 8.79 -19.35
C GLU A 95 -7.06 8.08 -18.59
N THR A 96 -6.24 7.39 -19.39
CA THR A 96 -5.07 6.66 -18.96
C THR A 96 -4.25 7.60 -18.10
N ALA A 97 -4.17 7.31 -16.80
CA ALA A 97 -3.50 8.18 -15.85
C ALA A 97 -2.11 8.60 -16.39
N PRO A 98 -1.74 9.89 -16.32
CA PRO A 98 -0.50 10.43 -16.90
C PRO A 98 0.79 9.82 -16.30
N HIS A 99 0.66 8.97 -15.28
CA HIS A 99 1.78 8.33 -14.58
C HIS A 99 2.06 6.90 -15.07
N GLY A 100 2.17 6.71 -16.38
CA GLY A 100 2.49 5.40 -16.98
C GLY A 100 3.79 4.78 -16.42
N ARG A 101 4.77 5.59 -16.01
CA ARG A 101 6.00 5.12 -15.36
C ARG A 101 5.74 4.49 -13.99
N ILE A 102 4.94 5.15 -13.14
CA ILE A 102 4.58 4.65 -11.80
C ILE A 102 3.74 3.39 -11.95
N LYS A 103 2.75 3.39 -12.86
CA LYS A 103 1.94 2.21 -13.16
C LYS A 103 2.81 1.00 -13.58
N LYS A 104 3.76 1.20 -14.51
CA LYS A 104 4.70 0.14 -14.93
C LYS A 104 5.58 -0.35 -13.78
N TRP A 105 6.05 0.55 -12.91
CA TRP A 105 6.84 0.18 -11.75
C TRP A 105 6.05 -0.66 -10.74
N LEU A 106 4.81 -0.25 -10.43
CA LEU A 106 3.91 -1.02 -9.55
C LEU A 106 3.56 -2.40 -10.12
N GLN A 107 3.31 -2.48 -11.42
CA GLN A 107 3.05 -3.75 -12.10
C GLN A 107 4.25 -4.71 -12.02
N LYS A 108 5.49 -4.21 -12.13
CA LYS A 108 6.70 -5.03 -11.93
C LYS A 108 6.80 -5.59 -10.51
N LEU A 109 6.29 -4.85 -9.52
CA LEU A 109 6.23 -5.30 -8.12
C LEU A 109 5.01 -6.20 -7.85
N ARG A 110 4.24 -6.59 -8.88
CA ARG A 110 2.98 -7.35 -8.77
C ARG A 110 1.95 -6.69 -7.83
N VAL A 111 2.03 -5.38 -7.66
CA VAL A 111 1.04 -4.62 -6.89
C VAL A 111 -0.11 -4.30 -7.82
N GLU A 112 -1.21 -5.07 -7.71
CA GLU A 112 -2.39 -4.90 -8.55
C GLU A 112 -3.13 -3.59 -8.24
N GLU A 113 -3.30 -3.25 -6.97
CA GLU A 113 -3.91 -2.01 -6.54
C GLU A 113 -3.26 -1.42 -5.28
N ILE A 114 -3.02 -0.10 -5.31
CA ILE A 114 -2.68 0.67 -4.11
C ILE A 114 -3.91 1.49 -3.71
N LEU A 115 -4.44 1.15 -2.54
CA LEU A 115 -5.53 1.86 -1.89
C LEU A 115 -5.08 2.32 -0.49
N ILE A 116 -4.94 3.63 -0.33
CA ILE A 116 -4.74 4.22 0.99
C ILE A 116 -6.11 4.19 1.70
N ARG A 117 -6.28 3.23 2.61
CA ARG A 117 -7.50 3.05 3.42
C ARG A 117 -7.39 3.79 4.75
N GLY A 118 -8.54 4.09 5.37
CA GLY A 118 -8.60 4.65 6.73
C GLY A 118 -8.22 6.15 6.84
N LEU A 119 -8.02 6.81 5.71
CA LEU A 119 -7.80 8.26 5.61
C LEU A 119 -9.15 8.95 5.43
N LYS A 120 -9.54 9.77 6.41
CA LYS A 120 -10.76 10.60 6.37
C LYS A 120 -10.40 12.07 6.23
N TRP A 121 -11.32 12.86 5.69
CA TRP A 121 -11.08 14.30 5.48
C TRP A 121 -10.75 15.04 6.78
N SER A 122 -11.43 14.70 7.88
CA SER A 122 -11.18 15.30 9.20
C SER A 122 -9.74 15.08 9.69
N LYS A 123 -9.13 13.93 9.38
CA LYS A 123 -7.73 13.65 9.74
C LYS A 123 -6.73 14.48 8.96
N LEU A 124 -7.09 14.99 7.78
CA LEU A 124 -6.21 15.86 6.97
C LEU A 124 -6.22 17.31 7.44
N LEU A 125 -7.29 17.74 8.11
CA LEU A 125 -7.49 19.12 8.57
C LEU A 125 -7.00 19.38 9.99
N ASP A 126 -6.64 18.34 10.72
CA ASP A 126 -6.22 18.45 12.10
C ASP A 126 -4.76 18.99 12.18
N PRO A 127 -4.55 20.21 12.70
CA PRO A 127 -3.24 20.85 12.75
C PRO A 127 -2.28 20.19 13.73
N ASP A 128 -2.79 19.38 14.67
CA ASP A 128 -1.99 18.66 15.67
C ASP A 128 -1.52 17.29 15.17
N ASN A 129 -1.94 16.88 13.97
CA ASN A 129 -1.47 15.65 13.35
C ASN A 129 -0.02 15.76 12.83
N LYS A 130 0.95 15.74 13.74
CA LYS A 130 2.36 15.50 13.44
C LYS A 130 2.61 13.99 13.35
N GLY A 131 3.41 13.54 12.37
CA GLY A 131 3.88 12.14 12.34
C GLY A 131 2.86 11.13 11.81
N GLN A 132 2.23 11.43 10.68
CA GLN A 132 1.28 10.58 9.98
C GLN A 132 1.96 9.50 9.10
N TRP A 133 2.80 8.65 9.72
CA TRP A 133 3.68 7.69 9.01
C TRP A 133 2.96 6.44 8.47
N TRP A 134 1.63 6.41 8.42
CA TRP A 134 0.94 5.42 7.58
C TRP A 134 1.54 5.49 6.18
N LEU A 135 1.99 4.40 5.64
CA LEU A 135 1.49 3.04 5.82
C LEU A 135 2.54 2.16 6.52
N SER A 136 2.26 1.26 7.45
CA SER A 136 1.03 0.55 7.84
C SER A 136 1.09 0.21 9.34
N GLY A 137 -0.09 0.03 9.96
CA GLY A 137 -0.25 -0.47 11.33
C GLY A 137 -1.19 0.43 12.13
N GLY A 138 -2.33 -0.10 12.55
CA GLY A 138 -3.20 0.61 13.49
C GLY A 138 -2.41 1.01 14.73
N MET A 139 -2.76 2.17 15.29
CA MET A 139 -2.11 2.79 16.45
C MET A 139 -0.80 3.53 16.12
N ALA A 140 -0.91 4.63 15.38
CA ALA A 140 -0.27 5.85 15.88
C ALA A 140 -0.98 6.17 17.22
N ALA A 141 -0.60 5.44 18.27
CA ALA A 141 -0.87 5.84 19.62
C ALA A 141 -0.40 7.29 19.71
N LYS A 142 -1.22 8.15 20.32
CA LYS A 142 -0.74 9.43 20.85
C LYS A 142 0.47 9.12 21.72
N THR A 143 1.65 9.16 21.12
CA THR A 143 2.92 8.93 21.77
C THR A 143 3.60 10.27 21.64
N ASP A 144 3.40 11.07 22.69
CA ASP A 144 4.02 12.40 22.84
C ASP A 144 5.56 12.32 22.93
N ASN A 145 6.17 11.14 22.75
CA ASN A 145 7.62 10.90 22.79
C ASN A 145 8.18 10.49 21.43
N VAL A 146 8.32 11.46 20.53
CA VAL A 146 9.05 11.34 19.25
C VAL A 146 10.46 10.77 19.44
N GLN A 147 11.10 11.05 20.59
CA GLN A 147 12.44 10.60 20.92
C GLN A 147 12.54 9.08 21.14
N GLU A 148 11.54 8.44 21.74
CA GLU A 148 11.57 6.99 21.97
C GLU A 148 11.42 6.21 20.66
N VAL A 149 10.55 6.69 19.76
CA VAL A 149 10.36 6.09 18.42
C VAL A 149 11.62 6.25 17.56
N ALA A 150 12.26 7.42 17.60
CA ALA A 150 13.53 7.64 16.90
C ALA A 150 14.62 6.68 17.40
N ASN A 151 14.74 6.52 18.72
CA ASN A 151 15.72 5.62 19.32
C ASN A 151 15.48 4.14 18.94
N THR A 152 14.23 3.69 18.83
CA THR A 152 13.93 2.32 18.37
C THR A 152 14.28 2.11 16.90
N ILE A 153 14.00 3.09 16.03
CA ILE A 153 14.36 3.00 14.60
C ILE A 153 15.88 2.98 14.42
N ASP A 154 16.61 3.85 15.13
CA ASP A 154 18.07 3.88 15.07
C ASP A 154 18.68 2.55 15.52
N LYS A 155 18.07 1.90 16.52
CA LYS A 155 18.49 0.59 16.99
C LYS A 155 18.24 -0.49 15.94
N ASP A 156 17.05 -0.53 15.33
CA ASP A 156 16.70 -1.53 14.31
C ASP A 156 17.56 -1.36 13.04
N VAL A 157 17.85 -0.11 12.64
CA VAL A 157 18.77 0.21 11.53
C VAL A 157 20.18 -0.26 11.85
N LEU A 158 20.64 -0.05 13.08
CA LEU A 158 21.97 -0.50 13.52
C LEU A 158 22.06 -2.03 13.55
N GLU A 159 21.01 -2.72 13.98
CA GLU A 159 20.93 -4.19 13.96
C GLU A 159 20.94 -4.74 12.53
N ALA A 160 20.17 -4.13 11.61
CA ALA A 160 20.19 -4.48 10.20
C ALA A 160 21.59 -4.26 9.57
N GLN A 161 22.27 -3.15 9.89
CA GLN A 161 23.63 -2.90 9.43
C GLN A 161 24.63 -3.93 9.96
N LYS A 162 24.52 -4.31 11.24
CA LYS A 162 25.36 -5.38 11.83
C LYS A 162 25.13 -6.72 11.11
N MET A 163 23.87 -7.06 10.80
CA MET A 163 23.57 -8.29 10.05
C MET A 163 24.18 -8.26 8.64
N LEU A 164 24.16 -7.12 7.94
CA LEU A 164 24.77 -6.99 6.62
C LEU A 164 26.31 -7.06 6.67
N GLN A 165 26.93 -6.54 7.74
CA GLN A 165 28.37 -6.68 7.97
C GLN A 165 28.73 -8.14 8.25
N LEU A 166 27.94 -8.84 9.08
CA LEU A 166 28.13 -10.27 9.36
C LEU A 166 27.99 -11.10 8.08
N ALA A 167 26.97 -10.82 7.27
CA ALA A 167 26.79 -11.47 5.96
C ALA A 167 28.03 -11.30 5.08
N SER A 168 28.58 -10.08 5.03
CA SER A 168 29.78 -9.78 4.24
C SER A 168 31.01 -10.53 4.75
N SER A 169 31.14 -10.69 6.08
CA SER A 169 32.22 -11.50 6.69
C SER A 169 32.11 -12.99 6.37
N GLN A 170 30.89 -13.50 6.17
CA GLN A 170 30.60 -14.89 5.79
C GLN A 170 30.50 -15.10 4.28
N ARG A 171 31.23 -14.28 3.49
CA ARG A 171 31.31 -14.38 2.02
C ARG A 171 29.96 -14.24 1.29
N MET A 172 28.97 -13.58 1.90
CA MET A 172 27.71 -13.23 1.25
C MET A 172 27.86 -11.94 0.43
N ASN A 173 28.53 -12.05 -0.71
CA ASN A 173 28.95 -10.90 -1.51
C ASN A 173 27.86 -10.38 -2.46
N THR A 174 26.79 -11.15 -2.70
CA THR A 174 25.68 -10.77 -3.59
C THR A 174 24.44 -10.40 -2.79
N ASP A 175 23.60 -9.51 -3.34
CA ASP A 175 22.37 -9.07 -2.68
C ASP A 175 21.41 -10.24 -2.40
N ALA A 176 21.34 -11.21 -3.31
CA ALA A 176 20.57 -12.44 -3.10
C ALA A 176 21.08 -13.22 -1.89
N ARG A 177 22.40 -13.43 -1.77
CA ARG A 177 23.00 -14.16 -0.65
C ARG A 177 22.83 -13.41 0.68
N LYS A 178 22.95 -12.08 0.67
CA LYS A 178 22.69 -11.23 1.85
C LYS A 178 21.23 -11.32 2.30
N ALA A 179 20.28 -11.25 1.36
CA ALA A 179 18.86 -11.38 1.67
C ALA A 179 18.51 -12.75 2.26
N ILE A 180 19.01 -13.84 1.65
CA ILE A 180 18.84 -15.21 2.16
C ILE A 180 19.45 -15.33 3.57
N PHE A 181 20.67 -14.83 3.77
CA PHE A 181 21.35 -14.83 5.06
C PHE A 181 20.55 -14.12 6.14
N CYS A 182 20.06 -12.91 5.85
CA CYS A 182 19.25 -12.15 6.79
C CYS A 182 17.98 -12.91 7.19
N ILE A 183 17.28 -13.53 6.23
CA ILE A 183 16.07 -14.32 6.51
C ILE A 183 16.37 -15.52 7.42
N ILE A 184 17.48 -16.21 7.17
CA ILE A 184 17.89 -17.38 7.97
C ILE A 184 18.24 -16.95 9.40
N MET A 185 18.99 -15.85 9.55
CA MET A 185 19.47 -15.39 10.87
C MET A 185 18.39 -14.66 11.68
N SER A 186 17.40 -14.06 11.03
CA SER A 186 16.28 -13.37 11.69
C SER A 186 15.00 -14.22 11.75
N GLY A 187 15.03 -15.47 11.30
CA GLY A 187 13.87 -16.36 11.34
C GLY A 187 13.59 -16.81 12.78
N GLU A 188 12.33 -16.81 13.19
CA GLU A 188 11.95 -17.30 14.53
C GLU A 188 12.10 -18.83 14.61
N ASP A 189 11.69 -19.52 13.55
CA ASP A 189 11.86 -20.96 13.38
C ASP A 189 12.10 -21.33 11.90
N TYR A 190 12.21 -22.63 11.62
CA TYR A 190 12.50 -23.11 10.27
C TYR A 190 11.30 -22.96 9.31
N ILE A 191 10.07 -22.85 9.83
CA ILE A 191 8.85 -22.69 9.02
C ILE A 191 8.76 -21.24 8.56
N ASP A 192 8.95 -20.30 9.47
CA ASP A 192 9.02 -18.87 9.20
C ASP A 192 10.12 -18.54 8.19
N ALA A 193 11.33 -19.08 8.40
CA ALA A 193 12.42 -18.91 7.46
C ALA A 193 12.09 -19.54 6.08
N PHE A 194 11.51 -20.73 6.05
CA PHE A 194 11.10 -21.38 4.80
C PHE A 194 10.08 -20.53 4.01
N GLU A 195 9.02 -20.05 4.66
CA GLU A 195 8.02 -19.20 4.00
C GLU A 195 8.62 -17.90 3.48
N LYS A 196 9.47 -17.24 4.28
CA LYS A 196 10.16 -16.00 3.88
C LYS A 196 11.11 -16.24 2.70
N LEU A 197 11.81 -17.37 2.65
CA LEU A 197 12.67 -17.74 1.52
C LEU A 197 11.87 -17.95 0.24
N LEU A 198 10.71 -18.61 0.30
CA LEU A 198 9.85 -18.79 -0.89
C LEU A 198 9.29 -17.46 -1.42
N ARG A 199 9.05 -16.48 -0.53
CA ARG A 199 8.58 -15.14 -0.93
C ARG A 199 9.63 -14.32 -1.69
N LEU A 200 10.91 -14.69 -1.65
CA LEU A 200 11.95 -14.02 -2.44
C LEU A 200 11.81 -14.26 -3.95
N ASP A 201 11.04 -15.28 -4.38
CA ASP A 201 10.79 -15.63 -5.80
C ASP A 201 12.07 -15.62 -6.66
N LEU A 202 13.16 -16.18 -6.12
CA LEU A 202 14.44 -16.25 -6.82
C LEU A 202 14.34 -17.24 -7.98
N VAL A 203 14.92 -16.89 -9.14
CA VAL A 203 14.81 -17.70 -10.35
C VAL A 203 16.18 -18.22 -10.81
N GLY A 204 16.23 -19.48 -11.24
CA GLY A 204 17.36 -20.07 -11.94
C GLY A 204 18.63 -20.16 -11.08
N LYS A 205 19.66 -19.39 -11.41
CA LYS A 205 20.95 -19.45 -10.69
C LYS A 205 20.88 -18.89 -9.27
N GLN A 206 19.98 -17.94 -9.01
CA GLN A 206 19.84 -17.33 -7.67
C GLN A 206 19.12 -18.25 -6.69
N ASP A 207 18.16 -19.04 -7.16
CA ASP A 207 17.46 -20.05 -6.35
C ASP A 207 18.42 -21.09 -5.76
N ARG A 208 19.42 -21.51 -6.55
CA ARG A 208 20.48 -22.41 -6.09
C ARG A 208 21.34 -21.82 -4.96
N GLU A 209 21.38 -20.49 -4.82
CA GLU A 209 22.10 -19.86 -3.72
C GLU A 209 21.41 -20.08 -2.38
N ILE A 210 20.11 -20.36 -2.33
CA ILE A 210 19.39 -20.66 -1.07
C ILE A 210 20.06 -21.83 -0.35
N MET A 211 20.21 -22.97 -1.04
CA MET A 211 20.83 -24.16 -0.44
C MET A 211 22.31 -23.94 -0.11
N ARG A 212 23.04 -23.20 -0.95
CA ARG A 212 24.46 -22.90 -0.70
C ARG A 212 24.66 -22.04 0.54
N VAL A 213 23.80 -21.04 0.74
CA VAL A 213 23.85 -20.16 1.92
C VAL A 213 23.45 -20.94 3.17
N VAL A 214 22.42 -21.79 3.12
CA VAL A 214 22.03 -22.64 4.26
C VAL A 214 23.20 -23.52 4.71
N VAL A 215 23.93 -24.14 3.76
CA VAL A 215 25.10 -24.96 4.08
C VAL A 215 26.25 -24.12 4.61
N GLU A 216 26.57 -22.99 3.97
CA GLU A 216 27.64 -22.10 4.44
C GLU A 216 27.38 -21.61 5.86
N CYS A 217 26.16 -21.15 6.17
CA CYS A 217 25.79 -20.75 7.53
C CYS A 217 25.98 -21.90 8.52
N CYS A 218 25.52 -23.11 8.17
CA CYS A 218 25.69 -24.30 9.00
C CYS A 218 27.17 -24.64 9.28
N LEU A 219 28.06 -24.44 8.30
CA LEU A 219 29.50 -24.69 8.43
C LEU A 219 30.23 -23.63 9.27
N GLN A 220 29.71 -22.41 9.34
CA GLN A 220 30.28 -21.34 10.16
C GLN A 220 29.87 -21.42 11.64
N GLU A 221 28.91 -22.29 11.98
CA GLU A 221 28.50 -22.50 13.37
C GLU A 221 29.55 -23.27 14.17
N LYS A 222 29.79 -22.84 15.41
CA LYS A 222 30.72 -23.54 16.32
C LYS A 222 30.16 -24.88 16.81
N ILE A 223 28.84 -24.96 16.96
CA ILE A 223 28.12 -26.14 17.42
C ILE A 223 27.03 -26.42 16.40
N PHE A 224 26.95 -27.69 15.98
CA PHE A 224 25.95 -28.11 15.02
C PHE A 224 24.52 -27.79 15.49
N ASN A 225 23.78 -27.03 14.68
CA ASN A 225 22.40 -26.67 14.94
C ASN A 225 21.45 -27.43 14.01
N LYS A 226 20.52 -28.20 14.60
CA LYS A 226 19.53 -29.00 13.87
C LYS A 226 18.60 -28.16 12.98
N TYR A 227 18.43 -26.87 13.30
CA TYR A 227 17.64 -25.91 12.52
C TYR A 227 17.95 -25.97 11.01
N TYR A 228 19.24 -25.90 10.64
CA TYR A 228 19.66 -25.89 9.23
C TYR A 228 19.31 -27.19 8.50
N THR A 229 19.34 -28.32 9.21
CA THR A 229 19.00 -29.63 8.64
C THR A 229 17.51 -29.74 8.35
N THR A 230 16.68 -29.31 9.29
CA THR A 230 15.22 -29.31 9.12
C THR A 230 14.80 -28.36 8.01
N LEU A 231 15.39 -27.16 7.94
CA LEU A 231 15.14 -26.19 6.88
C LEU A 231 15.56 -26.74 5.50
N ALA A 232 16.77 -27.29 5.39
CA ALA A 232 17.27 -27.88 4.14
C ALA A 232 16.41 -29.06 3.67
N SER A 233 15.96 -29.92 4.58
CA SER A 233 15.04 -31.03 4.26
C SER A 233 13.73 -30.50 3.67
N LYS A 234 13.15 -29.47 4.30
CA LYS A 234 11.89 -28.88 3.85
C LYS A 234 12.02 -28.24 2.46
N LEU A 235 13.13 -27.57 2.20
CA LEU A 235 13.44 -27.00 0.87
C LEU A 235 13.58 -28.08 -0.21
N CYS A 236 14.18 -29.23 0.13
CA CYS A 236 14.32 -30.37 -0.79
C CYS A 236 13.01 -31.09 -1.09
N GLU A 237 12.08 -31.13 -0.12
CA GLU A 237 10.73 -31.64 -0.33
C GLU A 237 9.92 -30.74 -1.27
N HIS A 238 10.13 -29.42 -1.19
CA HIS A 238 9.42 -28.44 -2.00
C HIS A 238 9.88 -28.40 -3.46
N ASP A 239 11.20 -28.38 -3.72
CA ASP A 239 11.74 -28.40 -5.08
C ASP A 239 12.91 -29.38 -5.23
N LYS A 240 12.83 -30.24 -6.25
CA LYS A 240 13.89 -31.17 -6.64
C LYS A 240 15.19 -30.45 -7.02
N ASN A 241 15.14 -29.20 -7.51
CA ASN A 241 16.33 -28.40 -7.82
C ASN A 241 17.20 -28.13 -6.59
N HIS A 242 16.59 -27.94 -5.42
CA HIS A 242 17.31 -27.80 -4.16
C HIS A 242 18.08 -29.07 -3.80
N LYS A 243 17.45 -30.24 -4.02
CA LYS A 243 18.09 -31.55 -3.84
C LYS A 243 19.28 -31.74 -4.79
N PHE A 244 19.11 -31.41 -6.07
CA PHE A 244 20.22 -31.47 -7.05
C PHE A 244 21.36 -30.52 -6.69
N THR A 245 21.05 -29.33 -6.18
CA THR A 245 22.05 -28.35 -5.77
C THR A 245 22.91 -28.88 -4.62
N LEU A 246 22.30 -29.50 -3.60
CA LEU A 246 23.06 -30.14 -2.52
C LEU A 246 23.94 -31.29 -3.01
N GLN A 247 23.42 -32.14 -3.90
CA GLN A 247 24.17 -33.27 -4.46
C GLN A 247 25.36 -32.84 -5.33
N SER A 248 25.21 -31.75 -6.10
CA SER A 248 26.30 -31.20 -6.90
C SER A 248 27.36 -30.49 -6.05
N TRP A 249 26.95 -29.90 -4.92
CA TRP A 249 27.87 -29.23 -4.01
C TRP A 249 28.79 -30.21 -3.28
N SER A 250 28.29 -31.38 -2.87
CA SER A 250 29.13 -32.43 -2.25
C SER A 250 30.17 -33.02 -3.20
N GLN A 251 29.94 -32.95 -4.52
CA GLN A 251 30.88 -33.43 -5.54
C GLN A 251 31.99 -32.42 -5.88
N CYS A 252 31.78 -31.12 -5.62
CA CYS A 252 32.78 -30.06 -5.92
C CYS A 252 33.69 -29.74 -4.73
N SER A 253 33.39 -30.28 -3.54
CA SER A 253 34.15 -30.02 -2.30
C SER A 253 35.18 -31.11 -1.97
N TYR A 254 35.44 -32.03 -2.91
CA TYR A 254 36.51 -33.03 -2.88
C TYR A 254 37.49 -32.81 -4.03
#